data_AF-A0A2M7WNY2-F1
#
_entry.id   AF-A0A2M7WNY2-F1
#
_cell.length_a   1.000
_cell.length_b   1.000
_cell.length_c   1.000
_cell.angle_alpha   90.00
_cell.angle_beta   90.00
_cell.angle_gamma   90.00
#
_symmetry.space_group_name_H-M   'P 1'
#
loop_
_entity.id
_entity.type
_entity.pdbx_description
1 polymer ?
#
loop_
_entity_poly.entity_id
_entity_poly.type
_entity_poly.pdbx_seq_one_letter_code
_entity_poly.pdbx_strand_id
1 'polypeptide(L)'
;MPEKNTTLKQFAALLDWELWLTPVLLAVVLLLCSFYSYLLFHTLAELFAVIVGVVMFVVAMYTYKHARDDFVMFLATGYFWVAAMDLIHTLLYKGMVIYPIDLANHSTQFWIANRYFESLVLLFAPLLCSRWLHNGVRFIAFGLIAVVCYVLIMSGYFPDAYIEGEGLTRFKIISEYIICLILVLAVVNLYHHQDQLKPGIFPYLTASIVLTIFA
;
A
#
# COMPACT_ATOMS: atom_id res chain seq x y z
N MET A 1 -12.40 -31.84 -2.72
CA MET A 1 -10.94 -31.76 -2.46
C MET A 1 -10.01 -31.98 -3.70
N PRO A 2 -10.37 -31.62 -4.95
CA PRO A 2 -9.38 -31.51 -6.05
C PRO A 2 -8.75 -30.12 -6.23
N GLU A 3 -9.29 -29.08 -5.58
CA GLU A 3 -8.98 -27.65 -5.82
C GLU A 3 -7.62 -27.17 -5.26
N LYS A 4 -7.11 -27.82 -4.19
CA LYS A 4 -5.92 -27.34 -3.45
C LYS A 4 -4.60 -27.53 -4.23
N ASN A 5 -4.55 -28.53 -5.11
CA ASN A 5 -3.35 -28.84 -5.91
C ASN A 5 -3.18 -27.87 -7.09
N THR A 6 -4.26 -27.21 -7.50
CA THR A 6 -4.26 -26.14 -8.50
C THR A 6 -3.72 -24.83 -7.95
N THR A 7 -3.99 -24.51 -6.67
CA THR A 7 -3.48 -23.29 -6.02
C THR A 7 -1.95 -23.26 -5.98
N LEU A 8 -1.30 -24.35 -5.56
CA LEU A 8 0.18 -24.42 -5.49
C LEU A 8 0.84 -24.28 -6.87
N LYS A 9 0.21 -24.77 -7.93
CA LYS A 9 0.71 -24.61 -9.30
C LYS A 9 0.70 -23.17 -9.77
N GLN A 10 -0.20 -22.32 -9.26
CA GLN A 10 -0.24 -20.90 -9.62
C GLN A 10 1.00 -20.15 -9.09
N PHE A 11 1.59 -20.58 -7.97
CA PHE A 11 2.82 -19.99 -7.43
C PHE A 11 4.06 -20.28 -8.27
N ALA A 12 4.01 -21.25 -9.20
CA ALA A 12 5.12 -21.51 -10.11
C ALA A 12 5.47 -20.29 -10.98
N ALA A 13 4.51 -19.38 -11.23
CA ALA A 13 4.75 -18.13 -11.94
C ALA A 13 5.75 -17.21 -11.19
N LEU A 14 5.82 -17.30 -9.85
CA LEU A 14 6.79 -16.53 -9.05
C LEU A 14 8.20 -17.11 -9.10
N LEU A 15 8.41 -18.32 -9.65
CA LEU A 15 9.73 -18.92 -9.81
C LEU A 15 10.43 -18.46 -11.10
N ASP A 16 9.72 -17.72 -11.96
CA ASP A 16 10.32 -17.15 -13.16
C ASP A 16 11.34 -16.06 -12.78
N TRP A 17 12.59 -16.23 -13.21
CA TRP A 17 13.66 -15.30 -12.88
C TRP A 17 13.49 -13.96 -13.62
N GLU A 18 12.82 -13.94 -14.78
CA GLU A 18 12.58 -12.72 -15.56
C GLU A 18 11.68 -11.74 -14.78
N LEU A 19 10.76 -12.28 -13.98
CA LEU A 19 9.89 -11.50 -13.10
C LEU A 19 10.69 -10.67 -12.08
N TRP A 20 11.77 -11.23 -11.55
CA TRP A 20 12.55 -10.63 -10.46
C TRP A 20 13.68 -9.73 -10.95
N LEU A 21 14.06 -9.81 -12.22
CA LEU A 21 15.17 -9.05 -12.77
C LEU A 21 14.98 -7.53 -12.56
N THR A 22 13.82 -7.00 -12.93
CA THR A 22 13.55 -5.55 -12.83
C THR A 22 13.47 -5.07 -11.37
N PRO A 23 12.69 -5.70 -10.46
CA PRO A 23 12.68 -5.30 -9.05
C PRO A 23 14.05 -5.38 -8.38
N VAL A 24 14.83 -6.44 -8.65
CA VAL A 24 16.16 -6.61 -8.06
C VAL A 24 17.12 -5.53 -8.55
N LEU A 25 17.11 -5.22 -9.85
CA LEU A 25 17.96 -4.16 -10.41
C LEU A 25 17.62 -2.80 -9.79
N LEU A 26 16.34 -2.47 -9.65
CA LEU A 26 15.90 -1.24 -8.98
C LEU A 26 16.31 -1.22 -7.51
N ALA A 27 16.16 -2.33 -6.78
CA ALA A 27 16.56 -2.45 -5.39
C ALA A 27 18.08 -2.26 -5.21
N VAL A 28 18.91 -2.78 -6.12
CA VAL A 28 20.37 -2.56 -6.11
C VAL A 28 20.71 -1.09 -6.30
N VAL A 29 20.04 -0.40 -7.24
CA VAL A 29 20.24 1.05 -7.44
C VAL A 29 19.88 1.84 -6.18
N LEU A 30 18.73 1.54 -5.57
CA LEU A 30 18.31 2.19 -4.32
C LEU A 30 19.28 1.93 -3.17
N LEU A 31 19.79 0.70 -3.04
CA LEU A 31 20.79 0.34 -2.03
C LEU A 31 22.11 1.13 -2.23
N LEU A 32 22.53 1.35 -3.48
CA LEU A 32 23.69 2.20 -3.75
C LEU A 32 23.43 3.66 -3.33
N CYS A 33 22.22 4.18 -3.58
CA CYS A 33 21.83 5.51 -3.13
C CYS A 33 21.84 5.64 -1.60
N SER A 34 21.51 4.59 -0.84
CA SER A 34 21.49 4.67 0.63
C SER A 34 22.87 4.88 1.25
N PHE A 35 23.95 4.43 0.59
CA PHE A 35 25.32 4.71 1.03
C PHE A 35 25.75 6.17 0.79
N TYR A 36 25.10 6.86 -0.16
CA TYR A 36 25.39 8.27 -0.45
C TYR A 36 24.54 9.22 0.40
N SER A 37 23.23 8.99 0.46
CA SER A 37 22.30 9.81 1.25
C SER A 37 21.04 9.01 1.56
N TYR A 38 20.74 8.84 2.85
CA TYR A 38 19.51 8.19 3.29
C TYR A 38 18.26 8.94 2.80
N LEU A 39 18.30 10.28 2.81
CA LEU A 39 17.19 11.10 2.30
C LEU A 39 16.96 10.85 0.80
N LEU A 40 18.02 10.73 0.00
CA LEU A 40 17.90 10.41 -1.42
C LEU A 40 17.28 9.02 -1.61
N PHE A 41 17.75 8.02 -0.87
CA PHE A 41 17.18 6.67 -0.89
C PHE A 41 15.68 6.68 -0.54
N HIS A 42 15.31 7.28 0.58
CA HIS A 42 13.93 7.37 1.04
C HIS A 42 13.05 8.03 -0.03
N THR A 43 13.42 9.23 -0.49
CA THR A 43 12.62 9.96 -1.49
C THR A 43 12.47 9.18 -2.80
N LEU A 44 13.51 8.51 -3.30
CA LEU A 44 13.39 7.70 -4.51
C LEU A 44 12.53 6.45 -4.31
N ALA A 45 12.64 5.79 -3.16
CA ALA A 45 11.84 4.62 -2.84
C ALA A 45 10.35 4.96 -2.74
N GLU A 46 9.99 6.02 -2.00
CA GLU A 46 8.60 6.44 -1.86
C GLU A 46 8.04 6.97 -3.20
N LEU A 47 8.79 7.80 -3.94
CA LEU A 47 8.32 8.28 -5.25
C LEU A 47 8.08 7.14 -6.24
N PHE A 48 8.89 6.09 -6.21
CA PHE A 48 8.63 4.90 -7.03
C PHE A 48 7.30 4.24 -6.65
N ALA A 49 7.03 4.04 -5.36
CA ALA A 49 5.77 3.48 -4.88
C ALA A 49 4.56 4.37 -5.27
N VAL A 50 4.68 5.69 -5.12
CA VAL A 50 3.68 6.67 -5.55
C VAL A 50 3.39 6.54 -7.04
N ILE A 51 4.43 6.49 -7.88
CA ILE A 51 4.28 6.34 -9.34
C ILE A 51 3.55 5.04 -9.67
N VAL A 52 3.95 3.91 -9.07
CA VAL A 52 3.30 2.61 -9.28
C VAL A 52 1.81 2.66 -8.90
N GLY A 53 1.47 3.25 -7.74
CA GLY A 53 0.08 3.39 -7.29
C GLY A 53 -0.78 4.24 -8.24
N VAL A 54 -0.26 5.38 -8.69
CA VAL A 54 -0.95 6.25 -9.66
C VAL A 54 -1.10 5.56 -11.02
N VAL A 55 -0.04 4.92 -11.53
CA VAL A 55 -0.09 4.18 -12.81
C VAL A 55 -1.10 3.04 -12.73
N MET A 56 -1.14 2.30 -11.63
CA MET A 56 -2.13 1.24 -11.43
C MET A 56 -3.56 1.77 -11.53
N PHE A 57 -3.86 2.91 -10.91
CA PHE A 57 -5.16 3.58 -11.03
C PHE A 57 -5.48 3.98 -12.47
N VAL A 58 -4.54 4.64 -13.16
CA VAL A 58 -4.73 5.07 -14.55
C VAL A 58 -5.00 3.86 -15.45
N VAL A 59 -4.17 2.81 -15.36
CA VAL A 59 -4.33 1.60 -16.17
C VAL A 59 -5.67 0.91 -15.87
N ALA A 60 -6.04 0.75 -14.60
CA ALA A 60 -7.32 0.16 -14.23
C ALA A 60 -8.50 0.99 -14.76
N MET A 61 -8.47 2.31 -14.61
CA MET A 61 -9.51 3.22 -15.09
C MET A 61 -9.71 3.14 -16.61
N TYR A 62 -8.63 3.16 -17.38
CA TYR A 62 -8.70 3.08 -18.84
C TYR A 62 -9.14 1.70 -19.33
N THR A 63 -8.69 0.63 -18.68
CA THR A 63 -9.06 -0.75 -19.06
C THR A 63 -10.43 -1.17 -18.57
N TYR A 64 -11.00 -0.49 -17.57
CA TYR A 64 -12.28 -0.85 -16.96
C TYR A 64 -13.44 -0.92 -17.96
N LYS A 65 -13.46 -0.04 -18.97
CA LYS A 65 -14.49 -0.04 -20.03
C LYS A 65 -14.57 -1.40 -20.76
N HIS A 66 -13.44 -2.10 -20.88
CA HIS A 66 -13.32 -3.36 -21.59
C HIS A 66 -13.30 -4.57 -20.64
N ALA A 67 -12.52 -4.48 -19.56
CA ALA A 67 -12.31 -5.60 -18.66
C ALA A 67 -13.42 -5.80 -17.62
N ARG A 68 -14.16 -4.72 -17.28
CA ARG A 68 -15.18 -4.67 -16.21
C ARG A 68 -14.77 -5.43 -14.94
N ASP A 69 -13.51 -5.24 -14.54
CA ASP A 69 -12.92 -5.93 -13.41
C ASP A 69 -13.06 -5.07 -12.16
N ASP A 70 -14.11 -5.36 -11.39
CA ASP A 70 -14.40 -4.63 -10.17
C ASP A 70 -13.36 -4.83 -9.06
N PHE A 71 -12.67 -5.97 -9.06
CA PHE A 71 -11.64 -6.28 -8.09
C PHE A 71 -10.39 -5.42 -8.33
N VAL A 72 -9.90 -5.42 -9.57
CA VAL A 72 -8.76 -4.58 -9.99
C VAL A 72 -9.10 -3.10 -9.82
N MET A 73 -10.31 -2.68 -10.21
CA MET A 73 -10.74 -1.29 -10.04
C MET A 73 -10.79 -0.86 -8.57
N PHE A 74 -11.28 -1.74 -7.67
CA PHE A 74 -11.33 -1.46 -6.24
C PHE A 74 -9.93 -1.26 -5.66
N LEU A 75 -9.00 -2.19 -5.93
CA LEU A 75 -7.62 -2.09 -5.48
C LEU A 75 -6.96 -0.84 -6.04
N ALA A 76 -7.05 -0.60 -7.35
CA ALA A 76 -6.44 0.54 -8.01
C ALA A 76 -6.96 1.88 -7.46
N THR A 77 -8.25 1.97 -7.15
CA THR A 77 -8.83 3.16 -6.51
C THR A 77 -8.30 3.36 -5.10
N GLY A 78 -8.14 2.29 -4.31
CA GLY A 78 -7.56 2.38 -2.96
C GLY A 78 -6.10 2.82 -3.01
N TYR A 79 -5.30 2.18 -3.88
CA TYR A 79 -3.88 2.49 -4.04
C TYR A 79 -3.60 3.88 -4.62
N PHE A 80 -4.53 4.48 -5.37
CA PHE A 80 -4.43 5.89 -5.73
C PHE A 80 -4.38 6.79 -4.49
N TRP A 81 -5.28 6.56 -3.53
CA TRP A 81 -5.33 7.34 -2.31
C TRP A 81 -4.18 6.99 -1.35
N VAL A 82 -3.74 5.73 -1.34
CA VAL A 82 -2.49 5.33 -0.66
C VAL A 82 -1.31 6.12 -1.22
N ALA A 83 -1.14 6.17 -2.55
CA ALA A 83 -0.08 6.94 -3.20
C ALA A 83 -0.17 8.45 -2.92
N ALA A 84 -1.38 9.02 -2.84
CA ALA A 84 -1.56 10.42 -2.49
C ALA A 84 -1.13 10.72 -1.04
N MET A 85 -1.48 9.84 -0.09
CA MET A 85 -1.04 9.97 1.31
C MET A 85 0.46 9.73 1.47
N ASP A 86 1.02 8.80 0.69
CA ASP A 86 2.44 8.48 0.66
C ASP A 86 3.30 9.64 0.14
N LEU A 87 2.79 10.35 -0.87
CA LEU A 87 3.41 11.58 -1.35
C LEU A 87 3.45 12.63 -0.24
N ILE A 88 2.35 12.81 0.51
CA ILE A 88 2.32 13.76 1.63
C ILE A 88 3.32 13.33 2.72
N HIS A 89 3.32 12.05 3.10
CA HIS A 89 4.30 11.47 4.03
C HIS A 89 5.75 11.82 3.64
N THR A 90 6.09 11.59 2.37
CA THR A 90 7.42 11.84 1.80
C THR A 90 7.79 13.32 1.87
N LEU A 91 6.88 14.22 1.51
CA LEU A 91 7.12 15.67 1.52
C LEU A 91 7.28 16.23 2.94
N LEU A 92 6.69 15.56 3.93
CA LEU A 92 6.82 15.90 5.35
C LEU A 92 8.02 15.25 6.02
N TYR A 93 8.77 14.40 5.31
CA TYR A 93 9.90 13.67 5.89
C TYR A 93 11.03 14.59 6.35
N LYS A 94 11.69 14.22 7.45
CA LYS A 94 12.79 14.98 8.05
C LYS A 94 13.93 15.14 7.03
N GLY A 95 14.28 16.40 6.72
CA GLY A 95 15.34 16.74 5.77
C GLY A 95 14.86 17.23 4.40
N MET A 96 13.57 17.14 4.08
CA MET A 96 13.01 17.73 2.84
C MET A 96 12.97 19.27 2.88
N VAL A 97 12.93 19.88 4.08
CA VAL A 97 12.95 21.34 4.32
C VAL A 97 11.83 22.09 3.55
N ILE A 98 10.71 21.43 3.28
CA ILE A 98 9.53 22.03 2.63
C ILE A 98 8.72 22.86 3.63
N TYR A 99 8.70 22.43 4.90
CA TYR A 99 8.05 23.15 5.99
C TYR A 99 9.09 23.78 6.93
N PRO A 100 8.79 24.95 7.53
CA PRO A 100 9.72 25.66 8.41
C PRO A 100 9.93 25.00 9.79
N ILE A 101 9.16 23.95 10.11
CA ILE A 101 9.24 23.20 11.37
C ILE A 101 9.51 21.71 11.08
N ASP A 102 10.16 21.02 12.00
CA ASP A 102 10.35 19.56 11.90
C ASP A 102 9.00 18.85 12.06
N LEU A 103 8.63 18.08 11.04
CA LEU A 103 7.37 17.36 10.96
C LEU A 103 7.58 15.84 11.00
N ALA A 104 8.69 15.36 11.59
CA ALA A 104 8.97 13.93 11.75
C ALA A 104 7.81 13.13 12.37
N ASN A 105 7.12 13.67 13.37
CA ASN A 105 5.93 13.04 13.94
C ASN A 105 4.79 12.95 12.90
N HIS A 106 4.48 14.05 12.20
CA HIS A 106 3.43 14.07 11.18
C HIS A 106 3.74 13.11 10.04
N SER A 107 4.98 13.09 9.54
CA SER A 107 5.43 12.12 8.55
C SER A 107 5.21 10.69 9.05
N THR A 108 5.59 10.37 10.28
CA THR A 108 5.37 9.04 10.88
C THR A 108 3.88 8.71 11.07
N GLN A 109 3.04 9.69 11.41
CA GLN A 109 1.60 9.54 11.53
C GLN A 109 0.93 9.26 10.17
N PHE A 110 1.34 9.98 9.12
CA PHE A 110 0.90 9.69 7.75
C PHE A 110 1.32 8.29 7.31
N TRP A 111 2.54 7.86 7.64
CA TRP A 111 3.01 6.50 7.35
C TRP A 111 2.10 5.44 7.98
N ILE A 112 1.80 5.55 9.29
CA ILE A 112 0.88 4.63 9.99
C ILE A 112 -0.53 4.67 9.37
N ALA A 113 -1.08 5.87 9.15
CA ALA A 113 -2.41 6.02 8.57
C ALA A 113 -2.49 5.40 7.17
N ASN A 114 -1.45 5.60 6.34
CA ASN A 114 -1.36 5.04 5.01
C ASN A 114 -1.32 3.51 5.03
N ARG A 115 -0.55 2.91 5.94
CA ARG A 115 -0.47 1.44 6.10
C ARG A 115 -1.76 0.81 6.61
N TYR A 116 -2.48 1.48 7.51
CA TYR A 116 -3.83 1.08 7.86
C TYR A 116 -4.76 1.11 6.65
N PHE A 117 -4.70 2.18 5.84
CA PHE A 117 -5.54 2.28 4.67
C PHE A 117 -5.23 1.17 3.66
N GLU A 118 -3.96 0.97 3.31
CA GLU A 118 -3.51 -0.10 2.40
C GLU A 118 -3.98 -1.48 2.87
N SER A 119 -3.70 -1.83 4.14
CA SER A 119 -4.06 -3.14 4.70
C SER A 119 -5.57 -3.38 4.73
N LEU A 120 -6.38 -2.35 5.02
CA LEU A 120 -7.83 -2.44 4.98
C LEU A 120 -8.37 -2.55 3.56
N VAL A 121 -7.80 -1.83 2.59
CA VAL A 121 -8.14 -1.98 1.16
C VAL A 121 -7.89 -3.42 0.72
N LEU A 122 -6.74 -3.99 1.05
CA LEU A 122 -6.40 -5.37 0.73
C LEU A 122 -7.32 -6.38 1.42
N LEU A 123 -7.65 -6.17 2.70
CA LEU A 123 -8.56 -7.04 3.45
C LEU A 123 -9.97 -7.02 2.87
N PHE A 124 -10.51 -5.84 2.53
CA PHE A 124 -11.89 -5.69 2.09
C PHE A 124 -12.09 -5.89 0.57
N ALA A 125 -11.03 -5.88 -0.24
CA ALA A 125 -11.15 -6.02 -1.68
C ALA A 125 -11.97 -7.26 -2.11
N PRO A 126 -11.73 -8.48 -1.59
CA PRO A 126 -12.51 -9.65 -1.98
C PRO A 126 -13.99 -9.60 -1.54
N LEU A 127 -14.33 -8.79 -0.54
CA LEU A 127 -15.68 -8.73 0.04
C LEU A 127 -16.55 -7.63 -0.58
N LEU A 128 -15.93 -6.50 -0.93
CA LEU A 128 -16.62 -5.29 -1.33
C LEU A 128 -16.51 -4.99 -2.83
N CYS A 129 -15.59 -5.63 -3.56
CA CYS A 129 -15.38 -5.33 -4.98
C CYS A 129 -16.67 -5.42 -5.80
N SER A 130 -17.48 -6.47 -5.59
CA SER A 130 -18.73 -6.71 -6.32
C SER A 130 -19.95 -5.94 -5.78
N ARG A 131 -19.82 -5.25 -4.64
CA ARG A 131 -20.96 -4.59 -3.96
C ARG A 131 -21.12 -3.11 -4.34
N TRP A 132 -20.09 -2.48 -4.87
CA TRP A 132 -20.09 -1.05 -5.14
C TRP A 132 -20.37 -0.77 -6.61
N LEU A 133 -21.60 -0.38 -6.91
CA LEU A 133 -22.10 -0.22 -8.28
C LEU A 133 -21.46 0.95 -9.05
N HIS A 134 -20.84 1.93 -8.37
CA HIS A 134 -20.31 3.14 -9.01
C HIS A 134 -18.87 3.48 -8.58
N ASN A 135 -17.98 3.58 -9.56
CA ASN A 135 -16.57 3.95 -9.38
C ASN A 135 -16.40 5.32 -8.71
N GLY A 136 -17.26 6.29 -9.04
CA GLY A 136 -17.23 7.62 -8.42
C GLY A 136 -17.49 7.57 -6.92
N VAL A 137 -18.40 6.72 -6.46
CA VAL A 137 -18.70 6.55 -5.03
C VAL A 137 -17.50 5.93 -4.31
N ARG A 138 -16.86 4.90 -4.92
CA ARG A 138 -15.61 4.31 -4.42
C ARG A 138 -14.52 5.37 -4.22
N PHE A 139 -14.29 6.16 -5.28
CA PHE A 139 -13.26 7.18 -5.28
C PHE A 139 -13.51 8.25 -4.21
N ILE A 140 -14.76 8.73 -4.08
CA ILE A 140 -15.14 9.73 -3.07
C ILE A 140 -14.99 9.15 -1.66
N ALA A 141 -15.46 7.94 -1.40
CA ALA A 141 -15.39 7.35 -0.07
C ALA A 141 -13.95 7.17 0.40
N PHE A 142 -13.07 6.65 -0.46
CA PHE A 142 -11.65 6.52 -0.18
C PHE A 142 -10.96 7.87 -0.02
N GLY A 143 -11.33 8.86 -0.83
CA GLY A 143 -10.85 10.23 -0.67
C GLY A 143 -11.27 10.88 0.64
N LEU A 144 -12.50 10.61 1.08
CA LEU A 144 -13.02 11.13 2.34
C LEU A 144 -12.24 10.55 3.53
N ILE A 145 -11.89 9.26 3.48
CA ILE A 145 -10.99 8.63 4.47
C ILE A 145 -9.62 9.33 4.48
N ALA A 146 -8.99 9.49 3.32
CA ALA A 146 -7.69 10.16 3.21
C ALA A 146 -7.71 11.61 3.73
N VAL A 147 -8.76 12.37 3.38
CA VAL A 147 -8.96 13.75 3.84
C VAL A 147 -9.19 13.80 5.36
N VAL A 148 -9.99 12.88 5.92
CA VAL A 148 -10.19 12.80 7.37
C VAL A 148 -8.88 12.50 8.08
N CYS A 149 -8.09 11.53 7.59
CA CYS A 149 -6.76 11.25 8.12
C CYS A 149 -5.85 12.48 8.06
N TYR A 150 -5.80 13.17 6.92
CA TYR A 150 -5.04 14.40 6.75
C TYR A 150 -5.45 15.47 7.78
N VAL A 151 -6.75 15.72 7.92
CA VAL A 151 -7.26 16.72 8.87
C VAL A 151 -6.89 16.34 10.31
N LEU A 152 -7.09 15.09 10.72
CA LEU A 152 -6.77 14.63 12.08
C LEU A 152 -5.29 14.76 12.41
N ILE A 153 -4.41 14.43 11.46
CA ILE A 153 -2.96 14.54 11.61
C ILE A 153 -2.54 16.01 11.71
N MET A 154 -2.94 16.83 10.74
CA MET A 154 -2.52 18.23 10.68
C MET A 154 -3.13 19.12 11.78
N SER A 155 -4.21 18.67 12.42
CA SER A 155 -4.82 19.36 13.57
C SER A 155 -4.32 18.88 14.93
N GLY A 156 -3.45 17.87 14.97
CA GLY A 156 -2.90 17.31 16.21
C GLY A 156 -3.86 16.42 17.01
N TYR A 157 -4.99 15.99 16.43
CA TYR A 157 -5.89 15.01 17.07
C TYR A 157 -5.49 13.56 16.82
N PHE A 158 -4.53 13.31 15.92
CA PHE A 158 -3.98 11.98 15.70
C PHE A 158 -2.93 11.64 16.78
N PRO A 159 -2.89 10.41 17.32
CA PRO A 159 -1.94 10.05 18.37
C PRO A 159 -0.48 10.22 17.92
N ASP A 160 0.39 10.66 18.84
CA ASP A 160 1.81 10.78 18.54
C ASP A 160 2.41 9.44 18.15
N ALA A 161 3.09 9.40 17.02
CA ALA A 161 3.77 8.21 16.50
C ALA A 161 5.29 8.28 16.74
N TYR A 162 5.82 9.49 16.92
CA TYR A 162 7.22 9.76 17.20
C TYR A 162 7.38 10.99 18.10
N ILE A 163 8.26 10.87 19.09
CA ILE A 163 8.65 11.96 19.99
C ILE A 163 10.16 12.17 19.85
N GLU A 164 10.58 13.41 19.58
CA GLU A 164 12.01 13.72 19.43
C GLU A 164 12.77 13.48 20.74
N GLY A 165 13.89 12.78 20.65
CA GLY A 165 14.70 12.37 21.82
C GLY A 165 14.25 11.08 22.51
N GLU A 166 12.99 10.67 22.36
CA GLU A 166 12.45 9.41 22.90
C GLU A 166 12.32 8.31 21.85
N GLY A 167 12.08 8.69 20.58
CA GLY A 167 11.90 7.77 19.46
C GLY A 167 10.44 7.42 19.20
N LEU A 168 10.19 6.19 18.78
CA LEU A 168 8.85 5.70 18.41
C LEU A 168 7.96 5.51 19.64
N THR A 169 6.70 5.92 19.54
CA THR A 169 5.74 5.76 20.64
C THR A 169 5.17 4.34 20.72
N ARG A 170 4.57 4.00 21.86
CA ARG A 170 3.84 2.74 22.03
C ARG A 170 2.68 2.60 21.04
N PHE A 171 2.01 3.71 20.72
CA PHE A 171 0.95 3.74 19.74
C PHE A 171 1.45 3.22 18.39
N LYS A 172 2.55 3.78 17.87
CA LYS A 172 3.16 3.36 16.61
C LYS A 172 3.47 1.86 16.61
N ILE A 173 4.17 1.36 17.63
CA ILE A 173 4.60 -0.04 17.69
C ILE A 173 3.40 -1.01 17.72
N ILE A 174 2.38 -0.71 18.55
CA ILE A 174 1.17 -1.54 18.60
C ILE A 174 0.44 -1.51 17.26
N SER A 175 0.37 -0.34 16.62
CA SER A 175 -0.27 -0.19 15.31
C SER A 175 0.38 -1.06 14.23
N GLU A 176 1.71 -1.18 14.21
CA GLU A 176 2.40 -2.05 13.25
C GLU A 176 2.00 -3.52 13.41
N TYR A 177 1.95 -4.03 14.66
CA TYR A 177 1.49 -5.40 14.89
C TYR A 177 0.03 -5.62 14.47
N ILE A 178 -0.83 -4.62 14.67
CA ILE A 178 -2.23 -4.67 14.20
C ILE A 178 -2.27 -4.67 12.67
N ILE A 179 -1.47 -3.84 11.99
CA ILE A 179 -1.39 -3.80 10.52
C ILE A 179 -0.93 -5.17 9.99
N CYS A 180 0.12 -5.76 10.57
CA CYS A 180 0.57 -7.10 10.20
C CYS A 180 -0.55 -8.15 10.38
N LEU A 181 -1.32 -8.08 11.47
CA LEU A 181 -2.47 -8.95 11.67
C LEU A 181 -3.56 -8.74 10.58
N ILE A 182 -3.86 -7.49 10.22
CA ILE A 182 -4.81 -7.17 9.14
C ILE A 182 -4.33 -7.75 7.81
N LEU A 183 -3.04 -7.63 7.49
CA LEU A 183 -2.45 -8.19 6.27
C LEU A 183 -2.49 -9.72 6.26
N VAL A 184 -2.23 -10.38 7.39
CA VAL A 184 -2.42 -11.84 7.52
C VAL A 184 -3.88 -12.22 7.27
N LEU A 185 -4.83 -11.49 7.86
CA LEU A 185 -6.25 -11.70 7.61
C LEU A 185 -6.63 -11.43 6.14
N ALA A 186 -5.97 -10.48 5.48
CA ALA A 186 -6.17 -10.21 4.06
C ALA A 186 -5.75 -11.41 3.20
N VAL A 187 -4.61 -12.06 3.50
CA VAL A 187 -4.19 -13.30 2.82
C VAL A 187 -5.20 -14.42 3.04
N VAL A 188 -5.67 -14.61 4.27
CA VAL A 188 -6.69 -15.63 4.60
C VAL A 188 -7.99 -15.37 3.84
N ASN A 189 -8.45 -14.12 3.83
CA ASN A 189 -9.67 -13.73 3.14
C ASN A 189 -9.53 -13.91 1.62
N LEU A 190 -8.38 -13.55 1.06
CA LEU A 190 -8.06 -13.73 -0.36
C LEU A 190 -8.04 -15.21 -0.74
N TYR A 191 -7.48 -16.07 0.12
CA TYR A 191 -7.49 -17.52 -0.09
C TYR A 191 -8.92 -18.09 -0.12
N HIS A 192 -9.81 -17.62 0.74
CA HIS A 192 -11.21 -18.05 0.74
C HIS A 192 -12.01 -17.56 -0.48
N HIS A 193 -11.58 -16.50 -1.14
CA HIS A 193 -12.26 -15.90 -2.29
C HIS A 193 -11.48 -16.07 -3.60
N GLN A 194 -10.45 -16.93 -3.62
CA GLN A 194 -9.53 -17.05 -4.76
C GLN A 194 -10.24 -17.47 -6.06
N ASP A 195 -11.35 -18.21 -5.97
CA ASP A 195 -12.13 -18.68 -7.13
C ASP A 195 -12.90 -17.55 -7.82
N GLN A 196 -13.05 -16.39 -7.18
CA GLN A 196 -13.66 -15.19 -7.75
C GLN A 196 -12.63 -14.31 -8.49
N LEU A 197 -11.34 -14.60 -8.34
CA LEU A 197 -10.25 -13.84 -8.93
C LEU A 197 -9.93 -14.36 -10.33
N LYS A 198 -9.45 -13.46 -11.20
CA LYS A 198 -8.91 -13.90 -12.49
C LYS A 198 -7.67 -14.80 -12.27
N PRO A 199 -7.45 -15.78 -13.15
CA PRO A 199 -6.28 -16.65 -13.08
C PRO A 199 -4.99 -15.84 -12.98
N GLY A 200 -4.13 -16.22 -12.03
CA GLY A 200 -2.83 -15.59 -11.82
C GLY A 200 -2.81 -14.42 -10.84
N ILE A 201 -3.94 -13.78 -10.50
CA ILE A 201 -3.93 -12.65 -9.54
C ILE A 201 -3.53 -13.12 -8.13
N PHE A 202 -4.05 -14.27 -7.70
CA PHE A 202 -3.85 -14.80 -6.35
C PHE A 202 -2.38 -14.89 -5.90
N PRO A 203 -1.46 -15.53 -6.64
CA PRO A 203 -0.05 -15.64 -6.22
C PRO A 203 0.66 -14.27 -6.14
N TYR A 204 0.46 -13.38 -7.12
CA TYR A 204 1.10 -12.05 -7.11
C TYR A 204 0.59 -11.19 -5.96
N LEU A 205 -0.72 -11.19 -5.70
CA LEU A 205 -1.28 -10.41 -4.62
C LEU A 205 -0.88 -10.97 -3.25
N THR A 206 -0.83 -12.30 -3.11
CA THR A 206 -0.32 -12.95 -1.90
C THR A 206 1.15 -12.59 -1.66
N ALA A 207 1.99 -12.66 -2.70
CA ALA A 207 3.40 -12.27 -2.61
C ALA A 207 3.55 -10.80 -2.22
N SER A 208 2.75 -9.90 -2.82
CA SER A 208 2.72 -8.48 -2.47
C SER A 208 2.37 -8.27 -0.99
N ILE A 209 1.30 -8.92 -0.49
CA ILE A 209 0.89 -8.77 0.92
C ILE A 209 1.98 -9.29 1.86
N VAL A 210 2.61 -10.42 1.53
CA VAL A 210 3.70 -10.98 2.33
C VAL A 210 4.91 -10.05 2.35
N LEU A 211 5.30 -9.48 1.20
CA LEU A 211 6.37 -8.49 1.14
C LEU A 211 6.02 -7.24 1.96
N THR A 212 4.78 -6.76 1.92
CA THR A 212 4.32 -5.62 2.73
C THR A 212 4.40 -5.89 4.24
N ILE A 213 4.27 -7.14 4.70
CA ILE A 213 4.45 -7.49 6.13
C ILE A 213 5.91 -7.33 6.58
N PHE A 214 6.88 -7.48 5.67
CA PHE A 214 8.31 -7.40 5.95
C PHE A 214 8.96 -6.05 5.59
N ALA A 215 8.21 -5.16 4.94
CA ALA A 215 8.67 -3.82 4.54
C ALA A 215 8.64 -2.86 5.73
#